data_AF-A0A654LW98-F1
#
_entry.id   AF-A0A654LW98-F1
#
_cell.length_a   1.000
_cell.length_b   1.000
_cell.length_c   1.000
_cell.angle_alpha   90.00
_cell.angle_beta   90.00
_cell.angle_gamma   90.00
#
_symmetry.space_group_name_H-M   'P 1'
#
loop_
_entity.id
_entity.type
_entity.pdbx_description
1 polymer ?
#
loop_
_entity_poly.entity_id
_entity_poly.type
_entity_poly.pdbx_seq_one_letter_code
_entity_poly.pdbx_strand_id
1 'polypeptide(L)'
;MTNEVNRDYSLKPTVRMGSYFFKWSDTDYGICPSETSIFKNFIRKMIPLLEYCMSVLNFEHKNNSQKNLLKDKKHNICIIEKYNSNVSFIMYIDGTGSTVFYREEKFHIRSKEFENLEAKDHNSLVLQTCNNRMADHNIVSLKWLLGELLFDRVKTTN
;
A
#
# COMPACT_ATOMS: atom_id res chain seq x y z
N MET A 1 33.64 16.18 -19.44
CA MET A 1 32.63 17.08 -18.85
C MET A 1 31.26 16.52 -19.18
N THR A 2 30.70 15.70 -18.29
CA THR A 2 29.32 15.22 -18.41
C THR A 2 28.43 16.14 -17.59
N ASN A 3 27.47 16.77 -18.25
CA ASN A 3 26.46 17.62 -17.62
C ASN A 3 25.69 16.79 -16.58
N GLU A 4 26.02 16.96 -15.30
CA GLU A 4 25.17 16.53 -14.19
C GLU A 4 23.91 17.38 -14.25
N VAL A 5 22.86 16.84 -14.88
CA VAL A 5 21.52 17.39 -14.73
C VAL A 5 21.09 17.02 -13.31
N ASN A 6 21.42 17.89 -12.36
CA ASN A 6 21.01 17.78 -10.98
C ASN A 6 19.49 18.01 -10.93
N ARG A 7 18.74 16.93 -11.10
CA ARG A 7 17.29 16.95 -10.94
C ARG A 7 17.01 16.57 -9.49
N ASP A 8 16.88 17.57 -8.64
CA ASP A 8 16.39 17.43 -7.27
C ASP A 8 14.96 16.87 -7.30
N TYR A 9 14.85 15.55 -7.36
CA TYR A 9 13.58 14.86 -7.24
C TYR A 9 13.43 14.33 -5.82
N SER A 10 12.36 14.75 -5.14
CA SER A 10 12.03 14.20 -3.83
C SER A 10 11.48 12.78 -3.98
N LEU A 11 12.19 11.81 -3.41
CA LEU A 11 11.72 10.43 -3.27
C LEU A 11 10.47 10.35 -2.37
N LYS A 12 10.27 11.31 -1.48
CA LYS A 12 9.09 11.45 -0.63
C LYS A 12 8.29 12.67 -1.08
N PRO A 13 7.56 12.59 -2.21
CA PRO A 13 6.82 13.73 -2.72
C PRO A 13 5.76 14.17 -1.70
N THR A 14 5.58 15.48 -1.55
CA THR A 14 4.47 16.02 -0.77
C THR A 14 3.16 15.62 -1.43
N VAL A 15 2.27 14.99 -0.65
CA VAL A 15 0.92 14.60 -1.09
C VAL A 15 -0.08 15.21 -0.11
N ARG A 16 -0.87 16.16 -0.62
CA ARG A 16 -1.98 16.80 0.09
C ARG A 16 -3.13 17.00 -0.88
N MET A 17 -4.35 16.66 -0.43
CA MET A 17 -5.59 16.82 -1.17
C MET A 17 -6.67 17.28 -0.20
N GLY A 18 -7.00 18.57 -0.23
CA GLY A 18 -7.89 19.16 0.77
C GLY A 18 -7.33 18.99 2.17
N SER A 19 -8.14 18.43 3.08
CA SER A 19 -7.75 18.11 4.46
C SER A 19 -6.94 16.81 4.59
N TYR A 20 -6.81 16.01 3.52
CA TYR A 20 -6.01 14.80 3.57
C TYR A 20 -4.55 15.11 3.24
N PHE A 21 -3.62 14.51 3.99
CA PHE A 21 -2.20 14.54 3.71
C PHE A 21 -1.54 13.19 3.96
N PHE A 22 -0.58 12.83 3.12
CA PHE A 22 0.17 11.60 3.29
C PHE A 22 1.37 11.86 4.20
N LYS A 23 1.45 11.08 5.28
CA LYS A 23 2.61 11.05 6.16
C LYS A 23 3.47 9.86 5.76
N TRP A 24 4.63 10.13 5.20
CA TRP A 24 5.65 9.11 4.91
C TRP A 24 6.14 8.47 6.22
N SER A 25 6.56 7.21 6.13
CA SER A 25 7.26 6.54 7.23
C SER A 25 8.61 7.23 7.47
N ASP A 26 9.13 7.14 8.69
CA ASP A 26 10.47 7.66 8.97
C ASP A 26 11.56 6.72 8.41
N THR A 27 11.24 5.44 8.24
CA THR A 27 12.20 4.39 7.85
C THR A 27 12.19 4.05 6.35
N ASP A 28 11.31 4.64 5.54
CA ASP A 28 11.18 4.31 4.13
C ASP A 28 12.06 5.16 3.21
N TYR A 29 12.38 4.63 2.03
CA TYR A 29 13.18 5.30 1.00
C TYR A 29 12.35 6.15 0.02
N GLY A 30 11.03 6.21 0.18
CA GLY A 30 10.12 6.87 -0.73
C GLY A 30 9.77 6.04 -1.97
N ILE A 31 9.43 6.72 -3.05
CA ILE A 31 9.04 6.16 -4.34
C ILE A 31 9.87 6.77 -5.46
N CYS A 32 9.97 6.06 -6.59
CA CYS A 32 10.66 6.60 -7.75
C CYS A 32 9.92 7.86 -8.27
N PRO A 33 10.62 8.90 -8.75
CA PRO A 33 9.95 10.09 -9.29
C PRO A 33 8.95 9.78 -10.42
N SER A 34 9.22 8.75 -11.24
CA SER A 34 8.31 8.29 -12.30
C SER A 34 7.01 7.68 -11.77
N GLU A 35 6.99 7.24 -10.51
CA GLU A 35 5.83 6.63 -9.86
C GLU A 35 4.91 7.70 -9.20
N THR A 36 5.43 8.91 -8.98
CA THR A 36 4.76 9.96 -8.18
C THR A 36 3.37 10.30 -8.68
N SER A 37 3.19 10.44 -9.99
CA SER A 37 1.89 10.81 -10.58
C SER A 37 0.84 9.73 -10.31
N ILE A 38 1.22 8.46 -10.48
CA ILE A 38 0.34 7.31 -10.26
C ILE A 38 0.01 7.17 -8.78
N PHE A 39 1.00 7.30 -7.89
CA PHE A 39 0.77 7.27 -6.45
C PHE A 39 -0.18 8.38 -5.97
N LYS A 40 0.02 9.63 -6.43
CA LYS A 40 -0.89 10.74 -6.12
C LYS A 40 -2.30 10.50 -6.66
N ASN A 41 -2.41 9.91 -7.86
CA ASN A 41 -3.71 9.59 -8.43
C ASN A 41 -4.42 8.46 -7.66
N PHE A 42 -3.66 7.46 -7.21
CA PHE A 42 -4.19 6.40 -6.35
C PHE A 42 -4.82 6.98 -5.09
N ILE A 43 -4.07 7.79 -4.34
CA ILE A 43 -4.59 8.46 -3.13
C ILE A 43 -5.84 9.30 -3.44
N ARG A 44 -5.82 10.08 -4.54
CA ARG A 44 -6.96 10.91 -4.95
C ARG A 44 -8.24 10.07 -5.17
N LYS A 45 -8.13 8.90 -5.80
CA LYS A 45 -9.26 7.99 -6.01
C LYS A 45 -9.76 7.36 -4.71
N MET A 46 -8.87 7.18 -3.73
CA MET A 46 -9.21 6.53 -2.47
C MET A 46 -9.93 7.46 -1.48
N ILE A 47 -9.70 8.77 -1.56
CA ILE A 47 -10.33 9.74 -0.63
C ILE A 47 -11.88 9.59 -0.58
N PRO A 48 -12.63 9.58 -1.70
CA PRO A 48 -14.08 9.39 -1.64
C PRO A 48 -14.51 8.06 -1.01
N LEU A 49 -13.73 6.99 -1.21
CA LEU A 49 -14.00 5.70 -0.59
C LEU A 49 -13.80 5.77 0.93
N LEU A 50 -12.74 6.44 1.39
CA LEU A 50 -12.47 6.63 2.81
C LEU A 50 -13.56 7.47 3.47
N GLU A 51 -14.02 8.53 2.82
CA GLU A 51 -15.16 9.34 3.30
C GLU A 51 -16.43 8.49 3.44
N TYR A 52 -16.71 7.64 2.45
CA TYR A 52 -17.82 6.69 2.52
C TYR A 52 -17.65 5.70 3.68
N CYS A 53 -16.49 5.04 3.81
CA CYS A 53 -16.21 4.11 4.90
C CYS A 53 -16.38 4.76 6.27
N MET A 54 -15.88 5.99 6.45
CA MET A 54 -16.03 6.75 7.69
C MET A 54 -17.48 7.14 7.96
N SER A 55 -18.27 7.47 6.93
CA SER A 55 -19.70 7.75 7.09
C SER A 55 -20.47 6.53 7.63
N VAL A 56 -20.15 5.34 7.11
CA VAL A 56 -20.76 4.06 7.53
C VAL A 56 -20.36 3.73 8.97
N LEU A 57 -19.06 3.80 9.28
CA LEU A 57 -18.54 3.57 10.63
C LEU A 57 -19.16 4.52 11.68
N ASN A 58 -19.29 5.80 11.35
CA ASN A 58 -19.91 6.79 12.23
C ASN A 58 -21.42 6.55 12.43
N PHE A 59 -22.12 6.04 11.41
CA PHE A 59 -23.53 5.69 11.49
C PHE A 59 -23.76 4.48 12.40
N GLU A 60 -22.94 3.43 12.26
CA GLU A 60 -22.99 2.24 13.13
C GLU A 60 -22.72 2.61 14.60
N HIS A 61 -21.77 3.52 14.86
CA HIS A 61 -21.45 3.93 16.22
C HIS A 61 -22.61 4.68 16.90
N LYS A 62 -23.35 5.52 16.16
CA LYS A 62 -24.48 6.30 16.70
C LYS A 62 -25.72 5.45 16.97
N ASN A 63 -25.99 4.45 16.13
CA ASN A 63 -27.28 3.74 16.18
C ASN A 63 -27.30 2.51 17.09
N ASN A 64 -26.18 2.07 17.68
CA ASN A 64 -26.07 0.98 18.68
C ASN A 64 -26.75 -0.37 18.34
N SER A 65 -27.40 -0.49 17.18
CA SER A 65 -28.28 -1.57 16.76
C SER A 65 -27.65 -2.50 15.73
N GLN A 66 -26.59 -2.05 15.04
CA GLN A 66 -25.81 -2.86 14.09
C GLN A 66 -24.46 -3.25 14.69
N LYS A 67 -24.44 -3.82 15.89
CA LYS A 67 -23.20 -4.27 16.56
C LYS A 67 -22.42 -5.37 15.81
N ASN A 68 -22.87 -5.84 14.64
CA ASN A 68 -22.43 -7.11 14.06
C ASN A 68 -21.91 -7.07 12.62
N LEU A 69 -21.81 -5.92 11.92
CA LEU A 69 -21.29 -5.92 10.54
C LEU A 69 -19.76 -5.72 10.46
N LEU A 70 -19.18 -4.85 11.29
CA LEU A 70 -17.73 -4.53 11.24
C LEU A 70 -16.92 -5.00 12.46
N LYS A 71 -17.55 -5.64 13.46
CA LYS A 71 -16.83 -6.16 14.65
C LYS A 71 -16.00 -7.40 14.40
N ASP A 72 -16.19 -8.07 13.28
CA ASP A 72 -15.23 -9.07 12.84
C ASP A 72 -13.97 -8.35 12.40
N LYS A 73 -12.92 -8.44 13.24
CA LYS A 73 -11.54 -7.96 13.05
C LYS A 73 -10.86 -8.40 11.73
N LYS A 74 -11.61 -8.96 10.79
CA LYS A 74 -11.22 -9.45 9.47
C LYS A 74 -11.57 -8.51 8.32
N HIS A 75 -12.36 -7.46 8.55
CA HIS A 75 -12.77 -6.53 7.49
C HIS A 75 -11.70 -5.47 7.23
N ASN A 76 -10.50 -5.92 6.85
CA ASN A 76 -9.47 -5.04 6.32
C ASN A 76 -9.73 -4.88 4.81
N ILE A 77 -10.07 -3.67 4.37
CA ILE A 77 -10.19 -3.39 2.95
C ILE A 77 -8.78 -3.30 2.38
N CYS A 78 -8.48 -4.12 1.37
CA CYS A 78 -7.20 -4.11 0.65
C CYS A 78 -7.45 -3.65 -0.78
N ILE A 79 -6.78 -2.59 -1.20
CA ILE A 79 -6.89 -2.03 -2.55
C ILE A 79 -5.50 -1.96 -3.15
N ILE A 80 -5.38 -2.44 -4.40
CA ILE A 80 -4.11 -2.53 -5.11
C ILE A 80 -4.22 -1.71 -6.40
N GLU A 81 -3.32 -0.75 -6.60
CA GLU A 81 -3.15 0.01 -7.84
C GLU A 81 -1.82 -0.38 -8.47
N LYS A 82 -1.85 -0.91 -9.70
CA LYS A 82 -0.65 -1.35 -10.41
C LYS A 82 0.02 -0.16 -11.09
N TYR A 83 1.31 0.03 -10.85
CA TYR A 83 2.14 0.96 -11.63
C TYR A 83 2.60 0.31 -12.93
N ASN A 84 3.15 -0.90 -12.84
CA ASN A 84 3.54 -1.73 -13.99
C ASN A 84 3.44 -3.23 -13.63
N SER A 85 4.06 -4.11 -14.43
CA SER A 85 4.02 -5.57 -14.19
C SER A 85 4.67 -5.98 -12.86
N ASN A 86 5.63 -5.19 -12.38
CA ASN A 86 6.48 -5.54 -11.24
C ASN A 86 6.14 -4.70 -10.00
N VAL A 87 5.71 -3.46 -10.16
CA VAL A 87 5.46 -2.52 -9.07
C VAL A 87 3.96 -2.27 -8.90
N SER A 88 3.50 -2.36 -7.66
CA SER A 88 2.14 -1.98 -7.27
C SER A 88 2.10 -1.21 -5.95
N PHE A 89 1.09 -0.38 -5.78
CA PHE A 89 0.77 0.30 -4.53
C PHE A 89 -0.40 -0.41 -3.87
N ILE A 90 -0.27 -0.64 -2.56
CA ILE A 90 -1.27 -1.35 -1.77
C ILE A 90 -1.72 -0.42 -0.65
N MET A 91 -3.03 -0.22 -0.52
CA MET A 91 -3.64 0.45 0.63
C MET A 91 -4.43 -0.56 1.43
N TYR A 92 -4.17 -0.60 2.73
CA TYR A 92 -5.02 -1.28 3.71
C TYR A 92 -5.81 -0.26 4.51
N ILE A 93 -7.09 -0.55 4.75
CA ILE A 93 -7.95 0.19 5.66
C ILE A 93 -8.39 -0.78 6.75
N ASP A 94 -8.20 -0.42 8.01
CA ASP A 94 -8.67 -1.22 9.13
C ASP A 94 -10.13 -0.91 9.51
N GLY A 95 -10.67 -1.68 10.45
CA GLY A 95 -12.05 -1.48 10.94
C GLY A 95 -12.29 -0.16 11.69
N THR A 96 -11.25 0.63 11.95
CA THR A 96 -11.34 1.98 12.54
C THR A 96 -11.25 3.09 11.49
N GLY A 97 -11.00 2.74 10.22
CA GLY A 97 -10.78 3.67 9.13
C GLY A 97 -9.34 4.18 9.02
N SER A 98 -8.40 3.62 9.79
CA SER A 98 -6.98 3.94 9.67
C SER A 98 -6.41 3.32 8.39
N THR A 99 -5.51 4.05 7.72
CA THR A 99 -4.96 3.64 6.42
C THR A 99 -3.46 3.41 6.49
N VAL A 100 -2.99 2.35 5.83
CA VAL A 100 -1.56 2.05 5.69
C VAL A 100 -1.25 1.73 4.24
N PHE A 101 -0.21 2.35 3.71
CA PHE A 101 0.22 2.21 2.33
C PHE A 101 1.54 1.45 2.22
N TYR A 102 1.61 0.57 1.22
CA TYR A 102 2.80 -0.17 0.86
C TYR A 102 3.11 0.01 -0.62
N ARG A 103 4.39 -0.05 -0.97
CA ARG A 103 4.86 -0.34 -2.32
C ARG A 103 5.23 -1.82 -2.35
N GLU A 104 4.76 -2.56 -3.33
CA GLU A 104 5.18 -3.94 -3.59
C GLU A 104 5.97 -3.95 -4.90
N GLU A 105 7.14 -4.59 -4.89
CA GLU A 105 7.93 -4.82 -6.08
C GLU A 105 8.22 -6.30 -6.26
N LYS A 106 7.94 -6.83 -7.45
CA LYS A 106 8.10 -8.23 -7.83
C LYS A 106 9.30 -8.40 -8.73
N PHE A 107 10.12 -9.38 -8.41
CA PHE A 107 11.32 -9.72 -9.17
C PHE A 107 11.35 -11.20 -9.48
N HIS A 108 11.91 -11.52 -10.65
CA HIS A 108 12.14 -12.90 -11.05
C HIS A 108 13.57 -13.28 -10.68
N ILE A 109 13.73 -14.25 -9.78
CA ILE A 109 15.03 -14.81 -9.42
C ILE A 109 15.34 -15.92 -10.42
N ARG A 110 16.22 -15.62 -11.39
CA ARG A 110 16.82 -16.67 -12.22
C ARG A 110 18.11 -17.13 -11.56
N SER A 111 18.06 -18.22 -10.80
CA SER A 111 19.27 -18.86 -10.29
C SER A 111 19.22 -20.37 -10.49
N LYS A 112 20.30 -20.92 -11.03
CA LYS A 112 20.53 -22.37 -11.17
C LYS A 112 20.57 -23.09 -9.80
N GLU A 113 20.80 -22.36 -8.71
CA GLU A 113 20.87 -22.92 -7.35
C GLU A 113 19.48 -23.14 -6.73
N PHE A 114 18.46 -22.39 -7.17
CA PHE A 114 17.08 -22.54 -6.68
C PHE A 114 16.30 -23.61 -7.43
N GLU A 115 16.76 -24.04 -8.61
CA GLU A 115 16.19 -25.18 -9.33
C GLU A 115 16.45 -26.53 -8.62
N ASN A 116 17.41 -26.59 -7.68
CA ASN A 116 17.77 -27.79 -6.92
C ASN A 116 17.32 -27.76 -5.45
N LEU A 117 16.57 -26.74 -5.02
CA LEU A 117 16.02 -26.61 -3.67
C LEU A 117 14.68 -27.36 -3.54
N GLU A 118 14.61 -28.57 -4.09
CA GLU A 118 13.56 -29.51 -3.71
C GLU A 118 13.87 -30.05 -2.30
N ALA A 119 13.07 -29.55 -1.35
CA ALA A 119 12.69 -30.23 -0.14
C ALA A 119 13.82 -30.68 0.82
N LYS A 120 14.61 -29.75 1.36
CA LYS A 120 15.19 -29.95 2.69
C LYS A 120 15.16 -28.69 3.55
N ASP A 121 14.59 -28.91 4.73
CA ASP A 121 14.60 -28.13 5.95
C ASP A 121 13.54 -27.05 6.19
N HIS A 122 12.67 -27.44 7.13
CA HIS A 122 11.67 -26.68 7.85
C HIS A 122 12.31 -25.52 8.63
N ASN A 123 11.98 -24.29 8.21
CA ASN A 123 11.68 -23.10 9.01
C ASN A 123 12.29 -21.86 8.34
N SER A 124 11.47 -20.81 8.19
CA SER A 124 11.84 -19.47 7.70
C SER A 124 12.00 -19.30 6.18
N LEU A 125 10.88 -19.35 5.45
CA LEU A 125 10.54 -18.34 4.44
C LEU A 125 9.10 -18.64 4.00
N VAL A 126 8.16 -17.73 4.23
CA VAL A 126 6.78 -17.90 3.74
C VAL A 126 6.79 -17.62 2.24
N LEU A 127 7.23 -18.60 1.45
CA LEU A 127 6.91 -18.71 0.04
C LEU A 127 5.40 -18.96 -0.05
N GLN A 128 4.63 -17.90 -0.33
CA GLN A 128 3.25 -18.10 -0.78
C GLN A 128 3.28 -18.58 -2.23
N THR A 129 3.37 -19.90 -2.38
CA THR A 129 3.10 -20.60 -3.63
C THR A 129 1.60 -20.53 -3.91
N CYS A 130 1.15 -19.46 -4.57
CA CYS A 130 -0.18 -19.45 -5.16
C CYS A 130 -0.14 -20.36 -6.40
N ASN A 131 -0.84 -21.50 -6.31
CA ASN A 131 -1.05 -22.46 -7.38
C ASN A 131 -1.55 -21.77 -8.66
N ASN A 132 -0.65 -21.57 -9.62
CA ASN A 132 -0.97 -21.58 -11.03
C ASN A 132 0.02 -22.53 -11.72
N ARG A 133 -0.54 -23.59 -12.30
CA ARG A 133 0.22 -24.62 -13.01
C ARG A 133 1.01 -23.96 -14.14
N MET A 134 2.32 -24.23 -14.15
CA MET A 134 3.32 -23.90 -15.17
C MET A 134 3.80 -22.43 -15.19
N ALA A 135 4.84 -22.12 -14.39
CA ALA A 135 5.99 -21.24 -14.70
C ALA A 135 6.49 -20.29 -13.57
N ASP A 136 5.84 -20.18 -12.41
CA ASP A 136 6.16 -19.09 -11.46
C ASP A 136 6.85 -19.52 -10.15
N HIS A 137 7.80 -20.47 -10.20
CA HIS A 137 8.56 -20.88 -9.00
C HIS A 137 9.63 -19.87 -8.55
N ASN A 138 9.76 -18.74 -9.25
CA ASN A 138 10.91 -17.83 -9.10
C ASN A 138 10.52 -16.37 -8.84
N ILE A 139 9.26 -16.05 -8.54
CA ILE A 139 8.85 -14.67 -8.28
C ILE A 139 8.90 -14.39 -6.77
N VAL A 140 9.75 -13.44 -6.38
CA VAL A 140 9.81 -12.91 -5.01
C VAL A 140 9.25 -11.49 -5.01
N SER A 141 8.52 -11.14 -3.95
CA SER A 141 8.03 -9.78 -3.74
C SER A 141 8.64 -9.12 -2.51
N LEU A 142 9.02 -7.85 -2.67
CA LEU A 142 9.43 -6.97 -1.59
C LEU A 142 8.31 -5.98 -1.31
N LYS A 143 7.90 -5.88 -0.04
CA LYS A 143 6.88 -4.93 0.41
C LYS A 143 7.51 -3.89 1.32
N TRP A 144 7.42 -2.64 0.91
CA TRP A 144 7.95 -1.47 1.62
C TRP A 144 6.77 -0.71 2.24
N LEU A 145 6.79 -0.48 3.55
CA LEU A 145 5.85 0.42 4.21
C LEU A 145 6.15 1.85 3.73
N LEU A 146 5.18 2.52 3.11
CA LEU A 146 5.33 3.90 2.66
C LEU A 146 4.86 4.90 3.71
N GLY A 147 3.81 4.57 4.47
CA GLY A 147 3.22 5.48 5.45
C GLY A 147 1.70 5.42 5.49
N GLU A 148 1.09 6.51 5.92
CA GLU A 148 -0.33 6.59 6.27
C GLU A 148 -0.98 7.84 5.67
N LEU A 149 -2.25 7.74 5.28
CA LEU A 149 -3.04 8.90 4.90
C LEU A 149 -3.77 9.44 6.13
N LEU A 150 -3.48 10.70 6.47
CA LEU A 150 -4.02 11.39 7.63
C LEU A 150 -5.02 12.46 7.21
N PHE A 151 -5.96 12.76 8.09
CA PHE A 151 -6.95 13.83 7.91
C PHE A 151 -6.71 14.94 8.91
N ASP A 152 -6.50 16.15 8.40
CA ASP A 152 -6.35 17.36 9.17
C ASP A 152 -7.72 17.83 9.71
N ARG A 153 -7.85 17.81 11.03
CA ARG A 153 -9.08 18.22 11.73
C ARG A 153 -9.11 19.71 12.05
N VAL A 154 -8.17 20.52 11.54
CA VAL A 154 -8.20 21.97 11.77
C VAL A 154 -9.60 22.49 11.40
N LYS A 155 -10.29 22.98 12.42
CA LYS A 155 -11.71 23.36 12.40
C LYS A 155 -11.98 24.25 11.18
N THR A 156 -12.84 23.80 10.28
CA THR A 156 -13.69 24.72 9.53
C THR A 156 -14.57 25.44 10.55
N THR A 157 -14.06 26.54 11.10
CA THR A 157 -14.89 27.55 11.75
C THR A 157 -15.77 28.18 10.67
N ASN A 158 -16.97 27.63 10.50
CA ASN A 158 -18.09 28.31 9.88
C ASN A 158 -19.16 28.48 10.96
#